data_AF-A0AA38ZVB7-F1
#
_entry.id   AF-A0AA38ZVB7-F1
#
_cell.length_a   1.000
_cell.length_b   1.000
_cell.length_c   1.000
_cell.angle_alpha   90.00
_cell.angle_beta   90.00
_cell.angle_gamma   90.00
#
_symmetry.space_group_name_H-M   'P 1'
#
loop_
_entity.id
_entity.type
_entity.pdbx_description
1 polymer ?
#
loop_
_entity_poly.entity_id
_entity_poly.type
_entity_poly.pdbx_seq_one_letter_code
_entity_poly.pdbx_strand_id
1 'polypeptide(L)'
;MADNPQDQEERERIFKRFDANGDGKISSTELGDALKTLGSVSADEVQRMMQEIDTDGDGFISFDEFADFHRANRGLMKDVAKVF
;
A
#
# COMPACT_ATOMS: atom_id res chain seq x y z
N MET A 1 -19.37 12.67 -3.42
CA MET A 1 -17.92 12.55 -3.65
C MET A 1 -17.71 11.52 -4.74
N ALA A 2 -17.47 11.97 -5.97
CA ALA A 2 -17.05 11.07 -7.05
C ALA A 2 -15.57 10.76 -6.84
N ASP A 3 -15.19 9.48 -6.88
CA ASP A 3 -13.79 9.07 -6.98
C ASP A 3 -13.22 9.75 -8.24
N ASN A 4 -12.28 10.67 -8.05
CA ASN A 4 -11.70 11.45 -9.15
C ASN A 4 -10.74 10.51 -9.90
N PRO A 5 -10.76 10.42 -11.24
CA PRO A 5 -9.98 9.44 -11.99
C PRO A 5 -8.47 9.50 -11.72
N GLN A 6 -7.96 10.65 -11.26
CA GLN A 6 -6.58 10.81 -10.84
C GLN A 6 -6.24 10.02 -9.56
N ASP A 7 -7.17 9.88 -8.62
CA ASP A 7 -6.96 9.09 -7.40
C ASP A 7 -6.90 7.59 -7.69
N GLN A 8 -7.68 7.12 -8.66
CA GLN A 8 -7.59 5.74 -9.13
C GLN A 8 -6.24 5.47 -9.79
N GLU A 9 -5.78 6.35 -10.68
CA GLU A 9 -4.50 6.18 -11.37
C GLU A 9 -3.31 6.26 -10.39
N GLU A 10 -3.39 7.13 -9.38
CA GLU A 10 -2.39 7.24 -8.31
C GLU A 10 -2.37 5.95 -7.46
N ARG A 11 -3.54 5.43 -7.07
CA ARG A 11 -3.64 4.13 -6.37
C ARG A 11 -3.05 2.99 -7.17
N GLU A 12 -3.38 2.86 -8.44
CA GLU A 12 -2.85 1.80 -9.31
C GLU A 12 -1.34 1.91 -9.49
N ARG A 13 -0.82 3.13 -9.64
CA ARG A 13 0.63 3.36 -9.74
C ARG A 13 1.33 2.99 -8.46
N ILE A 14 0.83 3.43 -7.31
CA ILE A 14 1.44 3.12 -6.02
C ILE A 14 1.33 1.61 -5.79
N PHE A 15 0.16 1.01 -5.99
CA PHE A 15 -0.04 -0.44 -5.82
C PHE A 15 0.99 -1.26 -6.62
N LYS A 16 1.20 -0.93 -7.90
CA LYS A 16 2.23 -1.57 -8.75
C LYS A 16 3.67 -1.30 -8.31
N ARG A 17 3.92 -0.24 -7.54
CA ARG A 17 5.25 0.00 -6.96
C ARG A 17 5.52 -0.89 -5.76
N PHE A 18 4.49 -1.19 -4.99
CA PHE A 18 4.57 -2.12 -3.87
C PHE A 18 4.56 -3.58 -4.34
N ASP A 19 3.68 -3.92 -5.29
CA ASP A 19 3.60 -5.22 -5.93
C ASP A 19 4.79 -5.44 -6.89
N ALA A 20 5.93 -5.82 -6.31
CA ALA A 20 7.18 -6.03 -7.03
C ALA A 20 7.11 -7.25 -7.95
N ASN A 21 6.32 -8.26 -7.56
CA ASN A 21 6.18 -9.50 -8.30
C ASN A 21 5.09 -9.44 -9.40
N GLY A 22 4.16 -8.48 -9.32
CA GLY A 22 3.09 -8.25 -10.30
C GLY A 22 1.91 -9.21 -10.21
N ASP A 23 1.69 -9.87 -9.08
CA ASP A 23 0.60 -10.84 -8.88
C ASP A 23 -0.74 -10.20 -8.50
N GLY A 24 -0.78 -8.87 -8.38
CA GLY A 24 -1.99 -8.12 -8.08
C GLY A 24 -2.32 -8.06 -6.59
N LYS A 25 -1.37 -8.40 -5.71
CA LYS A 25 -1.49 -8.31 -4.26
C LYS A 25 -0.15 -7.97 -3.62
N ILE A 26 -0.16 -7.24 -2.51
CA ILE A 26 1.07 -6.85 -1.84
C ILE A 26 1.29 -7.80 -0.67
N SER A 27 2.38 -8.56 -0.68
CA SER A 27 2.77 -9.38 0.46
C SER A 27 3.39 -8.53 1.58
N SER A 28 3.42 -9.06 2.81
CA SER A 28 4.13 -8.42 3.94
C SER A 28 5.61 -8.14 3.65
N THR A 29 6.25 -8.96 2.82
CA THR A 29 7.64 -8.77 2.41
C THR A 29 7.78 -7.56 1.48
N GLU A 30 6.90 -7.46 0.48
CA GLU A 30 6.86 -6.37 -0.48
C GLU A 30 6.49 -5.04 0.18
N LEU A 31 5.49 -5.06 1.06
CA LEU A 31 5.14 -3.92 1.89
C LEU A 31 6.35 -3.43 2.70
N GLY A 32 7.07 -4.35 3.32
CA GLY A 32 8.27 -4.03 4.09
C GLY A 32 9.40 -3.45 3.26
N ASP A 33 9.63 -3.93 2.04
CA ASP A 33 10.68 -3.43 1.16
C ASP A 33 10.38 -2.01 0.64
N ALA A 34 9.13 -1.76 0.27
CA ALA A 34 8.68 -0.43 -0.12
C ALA A 34 8.70 0.55 1.07
N LEU A 35 8.26 0.12 2.25
CA LEU A 35 8.31 0.93 3.47
C LEU A 35 9.75 1.23 3.91
N LYS A 36 10.67 0.28 3.79
CA LYS A 36 12.12 0.50 4.02
C LYS A 36 12.70 1.63 3.16
N THR A 37 12.14 1.83 1.97
CA THR A 37 12.58 2.89 1.06
C THR A 37 12.08 4.27 1.51
N LEU A 38 10.92 4.34 2.18
CA LEU A 38 10.42 5.58 2.78
C LEU A 38 11.08 5.91 4.13
N GLY A 39 11.54 4.90 4.86
CA GLY A 39 12.22 5.08 6.14
C GLY A 39 12.60 3.74 6.79
N SER A 40 13.30 3.76 7.92
CA SER A 40 13.61 2.53 8.67
C SER A 40 12.38 2.01 9.42
N VAL A 41 11.56 1.23 8.75
CA VAL A 41 10.40 0.55 9.34
C VAL A 41 10.80 -0.89 9.70
N SER A 42 10.50 -1.33 10.91
CA SER A 42 10.85 -2.67 11.39
C SER A 42 9.85 -3.72 10.91
N ALA A 43 10.26 -5.00 10.81
CA ALA A 43 9.38 -6.09 10.40
C ALA A 43 8.11 -6.20 11.27
N ASP A 44 8.23 -5.95 12.58
CA ASP A 44 7.10 -5.91 13.52
C ASP A 44 6.07 -4.83 13.16
N GLU A 45 6.55 -3.69 12.69
CA GLU A 45 5.75 -2.51 12.36
C GLU A 45 5.09 -2.68 10.99
N VAL A 46 5.79 -3.31 10.05
CA VAL A 46 5.22 -3.79 8.78
C VAL A 46 4.10 -4.79 9.05
N GLN A 47 4.29 -5.74 9.96
CA GLN A 47 3.26 -6.72 10.31
C GLN A 47 2.03 -6.08 10.96
N ARG A 48 2.23 -5.06 11.80
CA ARG A 48 1.12 -4.28 12.37
C ARG A 48 0.35 -3.51 11.29
N MET A 49 1.06 -2.82 10.40
CA MET A 49 0.43 -2.14 9.26
C MET A 49 -0.31 -3.12 8.36
N MET A 50 0.29 -4.29 8.12
CA MET A 50 -0.35 -5.37 7.37
C MET A 50 -1.68 -5.72 8.01
N GLN A 51 -1.71 -6.02 9.31
CA GLN A 51 -2.93 -6.37 10.03
C GLN A 51 -3.96 -5.23 10.12
N GLU A 52 -3.54 -3.96 9.99
CA GLU A 52 -4.47 -2.83 9.93
C GLU A 52 -5.10 -2.66 8.54
N ILE A 53 -4.45 -3.14 7.48
CA ILE A 53 -4.91 -3.01 6.09
C ILE A 53 -5.61 -4.29 5.61
N ASP A 54 -4.96 -5.43 5.85
CA ASP A 54 -5.44 -6.80 5.60
C ASP A 54 -6.65 -7.08 6.49
N THR A 55 -7.82 -6.82 5.93
CA THR A 55 -9.11 -6.91 6.63
C THR A 55 -9.65 -8.32 6.54
N ASP A 56 -9.31 -9.06 5.49
CA ASP A 56 -9.74 -10.44 5.32
C ASP A 56 -8.82 -11.47 6.01
N GLY A 57 -7.58 -11.07 6.30
CA GLY A 57 -6.60 -11.85 7.06
C GLY A 57 -5.88 -12.90 6.23
N ASP A 58 -5.79 -12.76 4.92
CA ASP A 58 -5.07 -13.71 4.04
C ASP A 58 -3.55 -13.52 4.07
N GLY A 59 -3.06 -12.46 4.71
CA GLY A 59 -1.64 -12.12 4.78
C GLY A 59 -1.13 -11.45 3.51
N PHE A 60 -2.03 -10.92 2.67
CA PHE A 60 -1.77 -10.09 1.51
C PHE A 60 -2.66 -8.84 1.56
N ILE A 61 -2.30 -7.82 0.80
CA ILE A 61 -3.14 -6.63 0.63
C ILE A 61 -3.63 -6.62 -0.80
N SER A 62 -4.94 -6.80 -0.96
CA SER A 62 -5.61 -6.71 -2.25
C SER A 62 -5.73 -5.25 -2.71
N PHE A 63 -5.95 -5.03 -4.01
CA PHE A 63 -6.15 -3.68 -4.54
C PHE A 63 -7.31 -2.94 -3.86
N ASP A 64 -8.39 -3.64 -3.50
CA ASP A 64 -9.56 -3.04 -2.84
C ASP A 64 -9.22 -2.54 -1.43
N GLU A 65 -8.54 -3.37 -0.63
CA GLU A 65 -8.07 -3.02 0.72
C GLU A 65 -7.06 -1.89 0.68
N PHE A 66 -6.13 -1.93 -0.27
CA PHE A 66 -5.20 -0.84 -0.52
C PHE A 66 -5.92 0.45 -0.90
N ALA A 67 -6.95 0.38 -1.74
CA ALA A 67 -7.71 1.54 -2.17
C ALA A 67 -8.48 2.17 -0.99
N ASP A 68 -9.07 1.36 -0.11
CA ASP A 68 -9.75 1.86 1.09
C ASP A 68 -8.75 2.51 2.05
N PHE A 69 -7.62 1.86 2.31
CA PHE A 69 -6.54 2.44 3.12
C PHE A 69 -6.00 3.74 2.51
N HIS A 70 -5.77 3.79 1.20
CA HIS A 70 -5.35 4.99 0.48
C HIS A 70 -6.38 6.12 0.60
N ARG A 71 -7.66 5.79 0.69
CA ARG A 71 -8.73 6.76 0.94
C ARG A 71 -8.62 7.37 2.34
N ALA A 72 -8.37 6.51 3.33
CA ALA A 72 -8.24 6.91 4.73
C ALA A 72 -6.93 7.69 4.99
N ASN A 73 -5.83 7.30 4.32
CA ASN A 73 -4.47 7.77 4.56
C ASN A 73 -3.84 8.43 3.33
N ARG A 74 -4.62 9.25 2.60
CA ARG A 74 -4.18 9.93 1.37
C ARG A 74 -2.94 10.82 1.57
N GLY A 75 -2.72 11.35 2.77
CA GLY A 75 -1.54 12.17 3.09
C GLY A 75 -0.24 11.38 3.00
N LEU A 76 -0.21 10.22 3.68
CA LEU A 76 0.96 9.34 3.72
C LEU A 76 1.29 8.77 2.33
N MET A 77 0.26 8.29 1.62
CA MET A 77 0.43 7.70 0.30
C MET A 77 0.90 8.69 -0.76
N LYS A 78 0.60 9.99 -0.59
CA LYS A 78 1.13 11.04 -1.47
C LYS A 78 2.62 11.27 -1.30
N ASP A 79 3.15 11.11 -0.09
CA ASP A 79 4.59 11.25 0.12
C ASP A 79 5.33 10.01 -0.38
N VAL A 80 4.73 8.83 -0.20
CA VAL A 80 5.19 7.58 -0.83
C VAL A 80 5.29 7.73 -2.35
N ALA A 81 4.22 8.22 -3.00
CA ALA A 81 4.16 8.40 -4.45
C ALA A 81 5.16 9.43 -5.00
N LYS A 82 5.73 10.31 -4.17
CA LYS A 82 6.80 11.25 -4.58
C LYS A 82 8.19 10.65 -4.45
N VAL A 83 8.36 9.67 -3.58
CA VAL A 83 9.65 9.00 -3.33
C VAL A 83 9.97 8.02 -4.47
N PHE A 84 8.95 7.43 -5.08
CA PHE A 84 9.05 6.47 -6.18
C PHE A 84 8.66 7.07 -7.54
#